data_AF-A0A654U7S0-F1
#
_entry.id   AF-A0A654U7S0-F1
#
_cell.length_a   1.000
_cell.length_b   1.000
_cell.length_c   1.000
_cell.angle_alpha   90.00
_cell.angle_beta   90.00
_cell.angle_gamma   90.00
#
_symmetry.space_group_name_H-M   'P 1'
#
loop_
_entity.id
_entity.type
_entity.pdbx_description
1 polymer ?
#
loop_
_entity_poly.entity_id
_entity_poly.type
_entity_poly.pdbx_seq_one_letter_code
_entity_poly.pdbx_strand_id
1 'polypeptide(L)'
;MVLTTDSARARTVGRQALDMYFNLANYRNNWKRLGFTDDEVSRPGSDRLVDAVVAYGTPDAIAARLNEHLLAGADHVPIQVLTEDDNLVSALTELAKPLRLT
;
A
#
# COMPACT_ATOMS: atom_id res chain seq x y z
N MET A 1 3.80 -1.27 1.21
CA MET A 1 3.64 -0.66 2.55
C MET A 1 4.65 0.45 2.75
N VAL A 2 4.32 1.44 3.61
CA VAL A 2 5.23 2.50 4.06
C VAL A 2 5.19 2.56 5.59
N LEU A 3 6.30 2.35 6.27
CA LEU A 3 6.35 2.38 7.74
C LEU A 3 6.44 3.83 8.25
N THR A 4 5.30 4.50 8.33
CA THR A 4 5.18 5.87 8.83
C THR A 4 3.76 6.16 9.30
N THR A 5 3.61 6.94 10.37
CA THR A 5 2.31 7.45 10.85
C THR A 5 1.93 8.78 10.21
N ASP A 6 2.83 9.40 9.43
CA ASP A 6 2.55 10.60 8.65
C ASP A 6 1.85 10.23 7.33
N SER A 7 0.55 10.49 7.25
CA SER A 7 -0.26 10.20 6.06
C SER A 7 0.18 11.00 4.84
N ALA A 8 0.65 12.24 4.99
CA ALA A 8 1.12 13.05 3.87
C ALA A 8 2.40 12.46 3.28
N ARG A 9 3.34 12.03 4.13
CA ARG A 9 4.54 11.30 3.70
C ARG A 9 4.18 9.98 3.03
N ALA A 10 3.32 9.17 3.65
CA ALA A 10 2.90 7.89 3.10
C ALA A 10 2.28 8.03 1.71
N ARG A 11 1.38 9.02 1.54
CA ARG A 11 0.74 9.29 0.26
C ARG A 11 1.70 9.82 -0.79
N THR A 12 2.71 10.60 -0.40
CA THR A 12 3.77 11.07 -1.31
C THR A 12 4.56 9.88 -1.87
N VAL A 13 5.05 8.99 -1.00
CA VAL A 13 5.76 7.77 -1.40
C VAL A 13 4.85 6.84 -2.22
N GLY A 14 3.59 6.67 -1.79
CA GLY A 14 2.60 5.88 -2.49
C GLY A 14 2.35 6.37 -3.92
N ARG A 15 2.21 7.68 -4.12
CA ARG A 15 2.04 8.26 -5.46
C ARG A 15 3.25 8.08 -6.35
N GLN A 16 4.46 8.22 -5.81
CA GLN A 16 5.69 7.94 -6.56
C GLN A 16 5.72 6.49 -7.05
N ALA A 17 5.36 5.53 -6.18
CA ALA A 17 5.27 4.12 -6.57
C ALA A 17 4.14 3.86 -7.59
N LEU A 18 3.01 4.58 -7.46
CA LEU A 18 1.86 4.42 -8.35
C LEU A 18 2.01 5.11 -9.72
N ASP A 19 2.97 6.02 -9.86
CA ASP A 19 3.08 6.95 -11.00
C ASP A 19 3.06 6.23 -12.37
N MET A 20 3.85 5.15 -12.50
CA MET A 20 3.92 4.38 -13.74
C MET A 20 2.56 3.76 -14.10
N TYR A 21 1.78 3.32 -13.12
CA TYR A 21 0.51 2.62 -13.35
C TYR A 21 -0.58 3.56 -13.85
N PHE A 22 -0.50 4.85 -13.54
CA PHE A 22 -1.44 5.84 -14.09
C PHE A 22 -1.33 5.97 -15.61
N ASN A 23 -0.22 5.56 -16.23
CA ASN A 23 -0.12 5.52 -17.70
C ASN A 23 -0.77 4.26 -18.31
N LEU A 24 -1.02 3.23 -17.50
CA LEU A 24 -1.47 1.92 -17.96
C LEU A 24 -3.00 1.81 -17.93
N ALA A 25 -3.61 1.71 -19.13
CA ALA A 25 -5.07 1.64 -19.26
C ALA A 25 -5.68 0.45 -18.50
N ASN A 26 -5.00 -0.69 -18.46
CA ASN A 26 -5.45 -1.87 -17.72
C ASN A 26 -5.53 -1.62 -16.20
N TYR A 27 -4.59 -0.87 -15.62
CA TYR A 27 -4.61 -0.51 -14.19
C TYR A 27 -5.72 0.49 -13.89
N ARG A 28 -5.83 1.58 -14.66
CA ARG A 28 -6.92 2.56 -14.49
C ARG A 28 -8.29 1.92 -14.62
N ASN A 29 -8.48 1.04 -15.61
CA ASN A 29 -9.74 0.32 -15.78
C ASN A 29 -9.99 -0.70 -14.67
N ASN A 30 -8.95 -1.27 -14.06
CA ASN A 30 -9.10 -2.14 -12.89
C ASN A 30 -9.59 -1.37 -11.66
N TRP A 31 -9.00 -0.22 -11.35
CA TRP A 31 -9.48 0.61 -10.25
C TRP A 31 -10.90 1.11 -10.49
N LYS A 32 -11.26 1.48 -11.72
CA LYS A 32 -12.66 1.84 -12.03
C LYS A 32 -13.66 0.72 -11.75
N ARG A 33 -13.31 -0.53 -12.08
CA ARG A 33 -14.12 -1.71 -11.73
C ARG A 33 -14.25 -1.93 -10.21
N LEU A 34 -13.31 -1.41 -9.42
CA LEU A 34 -13.34 -1.42 -7.96
C LEU A 34 -14.04 -0.19 -7.35
N GLY A 35 -14.68 0.66 -8.18
CA GLY A 35 -15.49 1.78 -7.72
C GLY A 35 -14.74 3.11 -7.55
N PHE A 36 -13.60 3.30 -8.24
CA PHE A 36 -12.95 4.61 -8.34
C PHE A 36 -13.43 5.39 -9.56
N THR A 37 -13.54 6.72 -9.45
CA THR A 37 -13.93 7.58 -10.57
C THR A 37 -12.76 7.84 -11.52
N ASP A 38 -13.02 8.40 -12.71
CA ASP A 38 -11.98 8.80 -13.66
C ASP A 38 -11.01 9.83 -13.06
N ASP A 39 -11.49 10.77 -12.25
CA ASP A 39 -10.67 11.78 -11.58
C ASP A 39 -9.75 11.14 -10.54
N GLU A 40 -10.24 10.13 -9.82
CA GLU A 40 -9.47 9.47 -8.75
C GLU A 40 -8.32 8.61 -9.28
N VAL A 41 -8.44 8.09 -10.51
CA VAL A 41 -7.45 7.24 -11.18
C VAL A 41 -6.58 8.00 -12.17
N SER A 42 -6.77 9.31 -12.29
CA SER A 42 -5.94 10.19 -13.12
C SER A 42 -4.80 10.77 -12.29
N ARG A 43 -3.64 11.02 -12.92
CA ARG A 43 -2.46 11.60 -12.24
C ARG A 43 -2.87 12.88 -11.48
N PRO A 44 -2.45 13.06 -10.22
CA PRO A 44 -1.50 12.25 -9.45
C PRO A 44 -2.15 11.11 -8.62
N GLY A 45 -3.43 10.82 -8.83
CA GLY A 45 -4.22 9.90 -8.03
C GLY A 45 -4.78 10.54 -6.76
N SER A 46 -6.04 10.22 -6.44
CA SER A 46 -6.71 10.70 -5.22
C SER A 46 -6.08 10.13 -3.95
N ASP A 47 -6.23 10.84 -2.82
CA ASP A 47 -5.87 10.31 -1.50
C ASP A 47 -6.60 8.98 -1.22
N ARG A 48 -7.88 8.89 -1.58
CA ARG A 48 -8.69 7.68 -1.38
C ARG A 48 -8.11 6.48 -2.12
N LEU A 49 -7.67 6.66 -3.36
CA LEU A 49 -7.03 5.59 -4.12
C LEU A 49 -5.73 5.15 -3.45
N VAL A 50 -4.87 6.09 -3.07
CA VAL A 50 -3.58 5.80 -2.44
C VAL A 50 -3.79 5.07 -1.11
N ASP A 51 -4.70 5.55 -0.26
CA ASP A 51 -5.03 4.93 1.04
C ASP A 51 -5.65 3.53 0.87
N ALA A 52 -6.29 3.24 -0.26
CA ALA A 52 -6.86 1.93 -0.55
C ALA A 52 -5.80 0.90 -0.99
N VAL A 53 -4.74 1.33 -1.69
CA VAL A 53 -3.75 0.42 -2.28
C VAL A 53 -2.39 0.43 -1.57
N VAL A 54 -2.17 1.39 -0.67
CA VAL A 54 -0.93 1.51 0.11
C VAL A 54 -1.26 1.41 1.60
N ALA A 55 -0.84 0.30 2.22
CA ALA A 55 -0.84 0.19 3.68
C ALA A 55 0.29 1.06 4.28
N TYR A 56 -0.03 1.90 5.26
CA TYR A 56 0.93 2.68 6.03
C TYR A 56 0.47 2.81 7.49
N GLY A 57 1.39 3.17 8.36
CA GLY A 57 1.15 3.35 9.79
C GLY A 57 2.25 2.74 10.64
N THR A 58 1.88 2.43 11.88
CA THR A 58 2.67 1.56 12.78
C THR A 58 2.72 0.12 12.25
N PRO A 59 3.68 -0.73 12.70
CA PRO A 59 3.70 -2.16 12.36
C PRO A 59 2.35 -2.86 12.61
N ASP A 60 1.69 -2.60 13.75
CA ASP A 60 0.39 -3.21 14.09
C ASP A 60 -0.71 -2.82 13.11
N ALA A 61 -0.81 -1.53 12.76
CA ALA A 61 -1.76 -1.04 11.77
C ALA A 61 -1.56 -1.69 10.40
N ILE A 62 -0.31 -1.83 9.95
CA ILE A 62 0.00 -2.51 8.68
C ILE A 62 -0.35 -4.00 8.78
N ALA A 63 0.02 -4.67 9.87
CA ALA A 63 -0.33 -6.08 10.10
C ALA A 63 -1.85 -6.30 10.11
N ALA A 64 -2.62 -5.39 10.71
CA ALA A 64 -4.08 -5.43 10.66
C ALA A 64 -4.61 -5.37 9.23
N ARG A 65 -4.09 -4.46 8.38
CA ARG A 65 -4.48 -4.39 6.96
C ARG A 65 -4.09 -5.65 6.16
N LEU A 66 -2.96 -6.26 6.48
CA LEU A 66 -2.60 -7.55 5.86
C LEU A 66 -3.56 -8.66 6.29
N ASN A 67 -3.98 -8.67 7.56
CA ASN A 67 -4.97 -9.61 8.06
C ASN A 67 -6.36 -9.38 7.46
N GLU A 68 -6.73 -8.15 7.07
CA GLU A 68 -7.97 -7.89 6.31
C GLU A 68 -8.00 -8.70 5.00
N HIS A 69 -6.87 -8.83 4.30
CA HIS A 69 -6.78 -9.66 3.09
C HIS A 69 -6.94 -11.15 3.41
N LEU A 70 -6.34 -11.65 4.49
CA LEU A 70 -6.50 -13.04 4.92
C LEU A 70 -7.95 -13.34 5.31
N LEU A 71 -8.60 -12.43 6.05
CA LEU A 71 -10.02 -12.54 6.42
C LEU A 71 -10.94 -12.50 5.19
N ALA A 72 -10.53 -11.79 4.12
CA ALA A 72 -11.24 -11.79 2.84
C ALA A 72 -10.99 -13.08 2.01
N GLY A 73 -10.22 -14.04 2.53
CA GLY A 73 -10.01 -15.35 1.93
C GLY A 73 -8.68 -15.53 1.21
N ALA A 74 -7.75 -14.56 1.31
CA ALA A 74 -6.39 -14.77 0.82
C ALA A 74 -5.67 -15.83 1.69
N ASP A 75 -4.91 -16.71 1.05
CA ASP A 75 -4.01 -17.67 1.70
C ASP A 75 -2.53 -17.21 1.65
N HIS A 76 -2.23 -16.23 0.80
CA HIS A 76 -0.92 -15.61 0.65
C HIS A 76 -1.06 -14.11 0.34
N VAL A 77 -0.34 -13.26 1.10
CA VAL A 77 -0.34 -11.81 0.93
C VAL A 77 1.09 -11.32 0.67
N PRO A 78 1.47 -11.02 -0.60
CA PRO A 78 2.78 -10.49 -0.91
C PRO A 78 2.91 -9.03 -0.47
N ILE A 79 4.08 -8.66 0.05
CA ILE A 79 4.33 -7.32 0.59
C ILE A 79 5.46 -6.67 -0.20
N GLN A 80 5.15 -5.58 -0.89
CA GLN A 80 6.15 -4.68 -1.44
C GLN A 80 6.45 -3.58 -0.41
N VAL A 81 7.69 -3.49 0.07
CA VAL A 81 8.11 -2.42 0.99
C VAL A 81 8.58 -1.22 0.18
N LEU A 82 7.98 -0.05 0.41
CA LEU A 82 8.34 1.19 -0.26
C LEU A 82 9.24 2.00 0.69
N THR A 83 10.53 1.71 0.64
CA THR A 83 11.57 2.30 1.50
C THR A 83 12.89 2.37 0.74
N GLU A 84 13.86 3.11 1.28
CA GLU A 84 15.26 3.05 0.82
C GLU A 84 15.87 1.67 1.14
N ASP A 85 16.79 1.21 0.30
CA ASP A 85 17.32 -0.17 0.35
C ASP A 85 17.95 -0.54 1.71
N ASP A 86 18.60 0.43 2.36
CA ASP A 86 19.24 0.28 3.67
C ASP A 86 18.24 0.01 4.82
N ASN A 87 16.97 0.36 4.61
CA ASN A 87 15.90 0.25 5.59
C ASN A 87 15.00 -0.99 5.38
N LEU A 88 15.18 -1.74 4.29
CA LEU A 88 14.32 -2.86 3.92
C LEU A 88 14.24 -3.94 5.01
N VAL A 89 15.39 -4.44 5.46
CA VAL A 89 15.45 -5.52 6.46
C VAL A 89 14.90 -5.05 7.81
N SER A 90 15.20 -3.81 8.20
CA SER A 90 14.67 -3.22 9.43
C SER A 90 13.14 -3.12 9.39
N ALA A 91 12.57 -2.61 8.28
CA ALA A 91 11.13 -2.48 8.11
C ALA A 91 10.41 -3.85 8.14
N LEU A 92 10.98 -4.87 7.49
CA LEU A 92 10.46 -6.24 7.54
C LEU A 92 10.55 -6.84 8.95
N THR A 93 11.65 -6.59 9.66
CA THR A 93 11.84 -7.05 11.05
C THR A 93 10.80 -6.45 11.99
N GLU A 94 10.52 -5.15 11.87
CA GLU A 94 9.47 -4.50 12.66
C GLU A 94 8.08 -5.05 12.35
N LEU A 95 7.78 -5.34 11.08
CA LEU A 95 6.50 -5.93 10.68
C LEU A 95 6.35 -7.40 11.12
N ALA A 96 7.44 -8.17 11.17
CA ALA A 96 7.40 -9.58 11.55
C ALA A 96 6.88 -9.79 12.98
N LYS A 97 7.13 -8.85 13.90
CA LYS A 97 6.72 -8.92 15.31
C LYS A 97 5.19 -9.04 15.47
N PRO A 98 4.36 -8.09 14.99
CA PRO A 98 2.90 -8.20 15.11
C PRO A 98 2.32 -9.37 14.30
N LEU A 99 3.00 -9.83 13.25
CA LEU A 99 2.62 -11.02 12.48
C LEU A 99 3.02 -12.35 13.14
N ARG A 100 3.80 -12.31 14.24
CA ARG A 100 4.32 -13.49 14.95
C ARG A 100 5.17 -14.40 14.07
N LEU A 101 6.00 -13.80 13.22
CA LEU A 101 6.90 -14.48 12.29
C LEU A 101 8.37 -14.50 12.77
N THR A 102 8.60 -14.19 14.05
CA THR A 102 9.93 -14.09 14.68
C THR A 102 10.20 -15.25 15.63
#